data_AF-A0A954UBE1-F1
#
_entry.id   AF-A0A954UBE1-F1
#
_cell.length_a   1.000
_cell.length_b   1.000
_cell.length_c   1.000
_cell.angle_alpha   90.00
_cell.angle_beta   90.00
_cell.angle_gamma   90.00
#
_symmetry.space_group_name_H-M   'P 1'
#
loop_
_entity.id
_entity.type
_entity.pdbx_description
1 polymer ?
#
loop_
_entity_poly.entity_id
_entity_poly.type
_entity_poly.pdbx_seq_one_letter_code
_entity_poly.pdbx_strand_id
1 'polypeptide(L)'
;MASNALMIETARRKLLQQRRQLLEQALSEFRNLHQTITREQESLTLPEETTALLRNCYFGEADTLYELNRWDEAINAYQNVASRFLNKPESLEALLQMSQCYHKLGQDAVAKRVLAQAEQVLMRIPAEYDPQFVHLTRASRGGWSDLLGSLRKWD
;
A
#
# COMPACT_ATOMS: atom_id res chain seq x y z
N MET A 1 -14.45 41.46 -2.71
CA MET A 1 -13.62 40.32 -3.17
C MET A 1 -12.91 39.59 -2.03
N ALA A 2 -12.41 40.26 -0.99
CA ALA A 2 -11.76 39.60 0.17
C ALA A 2 -12.67 38.62 0.96
N SER A 3 -13.97 38.89 1.06
CA SER A 3 -14.94 38.04 1.79
C SER A 3 -15.10 36.64 1.18
N ASN A 4 -15.14 36.53 -0.16
CA ASN A 4 -15.26 35.23 -0.83
C ASN A 4 -14.01 34.38 -0.68
N ALA A 5 -12.81 34.99 -0.72
CA ALA A 5 -11.56 34.26 -0.54
C ALA A 5 -11.46 33.65 0.87
N LEU A 6 -11.85 34.41 1.90
CA LEU A 6 -11.87 33.93 3.29
C LEU A 6 -12.90 32.80 3.50
N MET A 7 -14.07 32.90 2.86
CA MET A 7 -15.10 31.85 2.90
C MET A 7 -14.64 30.56 2.22
N ILE A 8 -13.98 30.66 1.06
CA ILE A 8 -13.40 29.51 0.36
C ILE A 8 -12.30 28.86 1.20
N GLU A 9 -11.43 29.65 1.82
CA GLU A 9 -10.34 29.12 2.65
C GLU A 9 -10.85 28.38 3.88
N THR A 10 -11.86 28.94 4.56
CA THR A 10 -12.49 28.29 5.72
C THR A 10 -13.22 27.00 5.34
N ALA A 11 -13.94 26.97 4.22
CA ALA A 11 -14.55 25.75 3.70
C ALA A 11 -13.50 24.68 3.38
N ARG A 12 -12.40 25.06 2.72
CA ARG A 12 -11.28 24.16 2.42
C ARG A 12 -10.66 23.57 3.68
N ARG A 13 -10.40 24.40 4.70
CA ARG A 13 -9.86 23.93 5.99
C ARG A 13 -10.79 22.91 6.65
N LYS A 14 -12.10 23.17 6.65
CA LYS A 14 -13.11 22.24 7.20
C LYS A 14 -13.10 20.89 6.46
N LEU A 15 -13.06 20.91 5.13
CA LEU A 15 -12.99 19.68 4.33
C LEU A 15 -11.71 18.89 4.57
N LEU A 16 -10.56 19.56 4.71
CA LEU A 16 -9.29 18.90 5.03
C LEU A 16 -9.30 18.28 6.44
N GLN A 17 -9.90 18.97 7.41
CA GLN A 17 -10.09 18.41 8.75
C GLN A 17 -10.99 17.17 8.73
N GLN A 18 -12.11 17.24 8.03
CA GLN A 18 -13.04 16.12 7.89
C GLN A 18 -12.38 14.93 7.18
N ARG A 19 -11.63 15.16 6.09
CA ARG A 19 -10.85 14.12 5.41
C ARG A 19 -9.88 13.44 6.38
N ARG A 20 -9.13 14.23 7.17
CA ARG A 20 -8.19 13.69 8.15
C ARG A 20 -8.90 12.83 9.21
N GLN A 21 -10.03 13.28 9.74
CA GLN A 21 -10.81 12.52 10.72
C GLN A 21 -11.30 11.17 10.17
N LEU A 22 -11.82 11.17 8.94
CA LEU A 22 -12.26 9.94 8.27
C LEU A 22 -11.09 8.97 8.03
N LEU A 23 -9.92 9.48 7.64
CA LEU A 23 -8.73 8.65 7.46
C LEU A 23 -8.23 8.08 8.79
N GLU A 24 -8.18 8.85 9.87
CA GLU A 24 -7.79 8.33 11.19
C GLU A 24 -8.77 7.25 11.70
N GLN A 25 -10.07 7.43 11.45
CA GLN A 25 -11.07 6.42 11.76
C GLN A 25 -10.84 5.13 10.95
N ALA A 26 -10.70 5.25 9.62
CA ALA A 26 -10.42 4.10 8.75
C ALA A 26 -9.15 3.36 9.16
N LEU A 27 -8.09 4.10 9.51
CA LEU A 27 -6.85 3.53 10.02
C LEU A 27 -7.08 2.68 11.27
N SER A 28 -7.85 3.18 12.22
CA SER A 28 -8.19 2.43 13.43
C SER A 28 -9.03 1.19 13.12
N GLU A 29 -9.98 1.28 12.18
CA GLU A 29 -10.84 0.16 11.80
C GLU A 29 -10.05 -0.95 11.11
N PHE A 30 -9.19 -0.63 10.15
CA PHE A 30 -8.30 -1.61 9.50
C PHE A 30 -7.37 -2.27 10.52
N ARG A 31 -6.79 -1.48 11.44
CA ARG A 31 -5.92 -1.99 12.52
C ARG A 31 -6.64 -2.88 13.53
N ASN A 32 -7.90 -2.61 13.82
CA ASN A 32 -8.66 -3.48 14.71
C ASN A 32 -9.03 -4.77 13.99
N LEU A 33 -9.47 -4.69 12.73
CA LEU A 33 -9.96 -5.82 11.99
C LEU A 33 -8.85 -6.83 11.64
N HIS A 34 -7.71 -6.38 11.11
CA HIS A 34 -6.61 -7.32 10.79
C HIS A 34 -6.02 -7.98 12.05
N GLN A 35 -6.04 -7.32 13.21
CA GLN A 35 -5.57 -7.88 14.47
C GLN A 35 -6.52 -8.95 14.98
N THR A 36 -7.84 -8.70 14.92
CA THR A 36 -8.86 -9.68 15.28
C THR A 36 -8.76 -10.93 14.40
N ILE A 37 -8.76 -10.77 13.08
CA ILE A 37 -8.67 -11.90 12.15
C ILE A 37 -7.34 -12.65 12.32
N THR A 38 -6.23 -11.96 12.52
CA THR A 38 -4.92 -12.62 12.71
C THR A 38 -4.87 -13.45 14.01
N ARG A 39 -5.53 -12.99 15.08
CA ARG A 39 -5.67 -13.78 16.32
C ARG A 39 -6.52 -15.04 16.12
N GLU A 40 -7.59 -14.94 15.35
CA GLU A 40 -8.45 -16.09 15.02
C GLU A 40 -7.75 -17.11 14.11
N GLN A 41 -6.85 -16.64 13.23
CA GLN A 41 -6.06 -17.47 12.32
C GLN A 41 -5.11 -18.44 13.03
N GLU A 42 -4.58 -18.11 14.21
CA GLU A 42 -3.66 -19.00 14.95
C GLU A 42 -4.27 -20.37 15.26
N SER A 43 -5.61 -20.48 15.19
CA SER A 43 -6.36 -21.69 15.51
C SER A 43 -6.80 -22.50 14.30
N LEU A 44 -6.88 -21.94 13.08
CA LEU A 44 -7.49 -22.57 11.90
C LEU A 44 -7.00 -22.00 10.54
N THR A 45 -7.12 -22.79 9.47
CA THR A 45 -7.00 -22.30 8.08
C THR A 45 -8.19 -21.39 7.74
N LEU A 46 -7.92 -20.18 7.25
CA LEU A 46 -8.96 -19.20 6.91
C LEU A 46 -9.67 -19.54 5.59
N PRO A 47 -10.98 -19.28 5.48
CA PRO A 47 -11.68 -19.23 4.20
C PRO A 47 -11.05 -18.23 3.22
N GLU A 48 -11.28 -18.43 1.93
CA GLU A 48 -10.75 -17.56 0.87
C GLU A 48 -11.22 -16.10 1.03
N GLU A 49 -12.50 -15.89 1.36
CA GLU A 49 -13.05 -14.54 1.57
C GLU A 49 -12.39 -13.84 2.76
N THR A 50 -12.14 -14.57 3.85
CA THR A 50 -11.45 -14.04 5.03
C THR A 50 -10.00 -13.71 4.72
N THR A 51 -9.34 -14.51 3.87
CA THR A 51 -7.98 -14.23 3.39
C THR A 51 -7.93 -12.95 2.55
N ALA A 52 -8.90 -12.76 1.65
CA ALA A 52 -9.03 -11.54 0.86
C ALA A 52 -9.34 -10.31 1.72
N LEU A 53 -10.26 -10.45 2.69
CA LEU A 53 -10.58 -9.39 3.66
C LEU A 53 -9.34 -8.98 4.46
N LEU A 54 -8.57 -9.96 4.94
CA LEU A 54 -7.36 -9.72 5.72
C LEU A 54 -6.31 -8.99 4.89
N ARG A 55 -6.07 -9.43 3.64
CA ARG A 55 -5.20 -8.72 2.69
C ARG A 55 -5.65 -7.27 2.52
N ASN A 56 -6.95 -7.04 2.29
CA ASN A 56 -7.49 -5.71 2.11
C ASN A 56 -7.30 -4.84 3.37
N CYS A 57 -7.37 -5.41 4.57
CA CYS A 57 -7.10 -4.65 5.80
C CYS A 57 -5.63 -4.24 5.94
N TYR A 58 -4.70 -5.12 5.57
CA TYR A 58 -3.27 -4.77 5.56
C TYR A 58 -2.93 -3.64 4.60
N PHE A 59 -3.43 -3.72 3.36
CA PHE A 59 -3.27 -2.62 2.40
C PHE A 59 -4.02 -1.38 2.85
N GLY A 60 -5.25 -1.52 3.34
CA GLY A 60 -6.06 -0.42 3.85
C GLY A 60 -5.34 0.37 4.96
N GLU A 61 -4.69 -0.31 5.90
CA GLU A 61 -3.85 0.35 6.91
C GLU A 61 -2.71 1.15 6.25
N ALA A 62 -1.92 0.51 5.39
CA ALA A 62 -0.74 1.12 4.78
C ALA A 62 -1.10 2.30 3.85
N ASP A 63 -2.10 2.13 2.99
CA ASP A 63 -2.63 3.14 2.09
C ASP A 63 -3.23 4.32 2.87
N THR A 64 -3.92 4.06 3.99
CA THR A 64 -4.46 5.14 4.83
C THR A 64 -3.35 5.97 5.48
N LEU A 65 -2.26 5.32 5.93
CA LEU A 65 -1.08 6.02 6.44
C LEU A 65 -0.42 6.87 5.35
N TYR A 66 -0.35 6.34 4.13
CA TYR A 66 0.11 7.11 2.96
C TYR A 66 -0.79 8.34 2.74
N GLU A 67 -2.11 8.18 2.69
CA GLU A 67 -3.04 9.30 2.49
C GLU A 67 -2.99 10.37 3.61
N LEU A 68 -2.60 9.97 4.82
CA LEU A 68 -2.34 10.87 5.96
C LEU A 68 -0.99 11.60 5.89
N ASN A 69 -0.15 11.31 4.88
CA ASN A 69 1.24 11.73 4.77
C ASN A 69 2.14 11.22 5.92
N ARG A 70 1.78 10.12 6.57
CA ARG A 70 2.55 9.48 7.64
C ARG A 70 3.52 8.46 7.02
N TRP A 71 4.43 8.95 6.19
CA TRP A 71 5.24 8.13 5.28
C TRP A 71 6.08 7.07 6.00
N ASP A 72 6.71 7.40 7.13
CA ASP A 72 7.51 6.44 7.90
C ASP A 72 6.67 5.28 8.44
N GLU A 73 5.44 5.57 8.90
CA GLU A 73 4.52 4.53 9.35
C GLU A 73 3.97 3.72 8.18
N ALA A 74 3.68 4.37 7.04
CA ALA A 74 3.26 3.70 5.82
C ALA A 74 4.34 2.73 5.32
N ILE A 75 5.63 3.11 5.36
CA ILE A 75 6.76 2.24 5.03
C ILE A 75 6.75 0.98 5.90
N ASN A 76 6.59 1.13 7.21
CA ASN A 76 6.52 -0.01 8.13
C ASN A 76 5.32 -0.92 7.82
N ALA A 77 4.16 -0.33 7.54
CA ALA A 77 2.96 -1.09 7.18
C ALA A 77 3.12 -1.83 5.85
N TYR A 78 3.64 -1.20 4.80
CA TYR A 78 3.93 -1.85 3.52
C TYR A 78 5.02 -2.92 3.64
N GLN A 79 6.04 -2.73 4.48
CA GLN A 79 7.03 -3.76 4.76
C GLN A 79 6.38 -4.99 5.41
N ASN A 80 5.40 -4.81 6.30
CA ASN A 80 4.64 -5.91 6.88
C ASN A 80 3.82 -6.64 5.80
N VAL A 81 3.18 -5.91 4.88
CA VAL A 81 2.45 -6.49 3.74
C VAL A 81 3.40 -7.32 2.86
N ALA A 82 4.52 -6.75 2.43
CA ALA A 82 5.50 -7.44 1.59
C ALA A 82 6.05 -8.72 2.25
N SER A 83 6.24 -8.69 3.57
CA SER A 83 6.71 -9.84 4.34
C SER A 83 5.63 -10.93 4.47
N ARG A 84 4.37 -10.52 4.68
CA ARG A 84 3.23 -11.44 4.81
C ARG A 84 2.89 -12.15 3.49
N PHE A 85 3.05 -11.46 2.37
CA PHE A 85 2.79 -11.99 1.03
C PHE A 85 4.09 -12.30 0.26
N LEU A 86 5.09 -12.82 0.97
CA LEU A 86 6.41 -13.12 0.40
C LEU A 86 6.29 -14.02 -0.84
N ASN A 87 6.95 -13.60 -1.94
CA ASN A 87 6.92 -14.29 -3.24
C ASN A 87 5.50 -14.50 -3.80
N LYS A 88 4.54 -13.63 -3.44
CA LYS A 88 3.22 -13.54 -4.06
C LYS A 88 3.02 -12.20 -4.77
N PRO A 89 2.09 -12.08 -5.72
CA PRO A 89 1.87 -10.85 -6.50
C PRO A 89 1.68 -9.60 -5.65
N GLU A 90 0.94 -9.69 -4.53
CA GLU A 90 0.65 -8.58 -3.62
C GLU A 90 1.91 -7.88 -3.10
N SER A 91 2.99 -8.62 -2.88
CA SER A 91 4.24 -8.03 -2.37
C SER A 91 4.82 -6.96 -3.30
N LEU A 92 4.53 -7.01 -4.61
CA LEU A 92 4.98 -6.02 -5.58
C LEU A 92 4.25 -4.68 -5.40
N GLU A 93 2.95 -4.71 -5.11
CA GLU A 93 2.17 -3.50 -4.81
C GLU A 93 2.74 -2.81 -3.56
N ALA A 94 3.00 -3.58 -2.50
CA ALA A 94 3.56 -3.06 -1.27
C ALA A 94 4.95 -2.45 -1.47
N LEU A 95 5.84 -3.12 -2.22
CA LEU A 95 7.17 -2.60 -2.52
C LEU A 95 7.12 -1.33 -3.39
N LEU A 96 6.23 -1.28 -4.39
CA LEU A 96 6.03 -0.09 -5.20
C LEU A 96 5.56 1.11 -4.35
N GLN A 97 4.58 0.91 -3.47
CA GLN A 97 4.10 1.98 -2.60
C GLN A 97 5.13 2.39 -1.56
N MET A 98 5.91 1.44 -1.02
CA MET A 98 7.02 1.74 -0.14
C MET A 98 8.08 2.60 -0.84
N SER A 99 8.40 2.30 -2.11
CA SER A 99 9.26 3.16 -2.94
C SER A 99 8.69 4.59 -3.08
N GLN A 100 7.39 4.73 -3.28
CA GLN A 100 6.75 6.05 -3.35
C GLN A 100 6.87 6.81 -2.02
N CYS A 101 6.71 6.13 -0.88
CA CYS A 101 6.92 6.75 0.43
C CYS A 101 8.35 7.28 0.59
N TYR A 102 9.36 6.48 0.21
CA TYR A 102 10.75 6.93 0.25
C TYR A 102 11.00 8.13 -0.67
N HIS A 103 10.39 8.16 -1.86
CA HIS A 103 10.45 9.32 -2.74
C HIS A 103 9.79 10.57 -2.10
N LYS A 104 8.63 10.43 -1.44
CA LYS A 104 7.98 11.52 -0.69
C LYS A 104 8.84 12.08 0.45
N LEU A 105 9.72 11.25 1.01
CA LEU A 105 10.70 11.63 2.02
C LEU A 105 12.01 12.21 1.43
N GLY A 106 12.13 12.33 0.10
CA GLY A 106 13.35 12.78 -0.58
C GLY A 106 14.49 11.75 -0.56
N GLN A 107 14.18 10.48 -0.26
CA GLN A 107 15.14 9.38 -0.18
C GLN A 107 15.17 8.57 -1.48
N ASP A 108 15.41 9.24 -2.61
CA ASP A 108 15.30 8.65 -3.95
C ASP A 108 16.24 7.45 -4.17
N ALA A 109 17.44 7.51 -3.59
CA ALA A 109 18.38 6.39 -3.63
C ALA A 109 17.81 5.13 -2.95
N VAL A 110 17.03 5.30 -1.87
CA VAL A 110 16.36 4.18 -1.17
C VAL A 110 15.17 3.71 -1.99
N ALA A 111 14.35 4.63 -2.51
CA ALA A 111 13.23 4.32 -3.40
C ALA A 111 13.68 3.41 -4.57
N LYS A 112 14.76 3.77 -5.26
CA LYS A 112 15.35 2.96 -6.34
C LYS A 112 15.79 1.56 -5.90
N ARG A 113 16.36 1.42 -4.69
CA ARG A 113 16.73 0.11 -4.15
C ARG A 113 15.50 -0.75 -3.88
N VAL A 114 14.40 -0.15 -3.41
CA VAL A 114 13.14 -0.86 -3.21
C VAL A 114 12.55 -1.32 -4.55
N LEU A 115 12.61 -0.50 -5.60
CA LEU A 115 12.19 -0.94 -6.94
C LEU A 115 13.04 -2.09 -7.48
N ALA A 116 14.36 -2.03 -7.29
CA ALA A 116 15.25 -3.13 -7.65
C ALA A 116 14.91 -4.41 -6.85
N GLN A 117 14.55 -4.29 -5.57
CA GLN A 117 14.05 -5.41 -4.77
C GLN A 117 12.74 -5.97 -5.34
N ALA A 118 11.81 -5.12 -5.78
CA ALA A 118 10.57 -5.57 -6.42
C ALA A 118 10.86 -6.37 -7.70
N GLU A 119 11.85 -6.00 -8.50
CA GLU A 119 12.29 -6.80 -9.67
C GLU A 119 12.80 -8.19 -9.25
N GLN A 120 13.59 -8.27 -8.18
CA GLN A 120 14.08 -9.55 -7.65
C GLN A 120 12.93 -10.42 -7.14
N VAL A 121 11.95 -9.81 -6.47
CA VAL A 121 10.75 -10.51 -6.00
C VAL A 121 9.91 -10.99 -7.19
N LEU A 122 9.71 -10.17 -8.22
CA LEU A 122 8.98 -10.55 -9.44
C LEU A 122 9.57 -11.82 -10.08
N MET A 123 10.89 -11.94 -10.12
CA MET A 123 11.57 -13.15 -10.63
C MET A 123 11.40 -14.38 -9.75
N ARG A 124 11.12 -14.20 -8.45
CA ARG A 124 10.95 -15.28 -7.46
C ARG A 124 9.50 -15.72 -7.30
N ILE A 125 8.53 -14.92 -7.72
CA ILE A 125 7.10 -15.30 -7.67
C ILE A 125 6.89 -16.51 -8.61
N PRO A 126 6.41 -17.67 -8.11
CA PRO A 126 6.17 -18.85 -8.93
C PRO A 126 5.18 -18.59 -10.08
N ALA A 127 5.35 -19.26 -11.22
CA ALA A 127 4.52 -19.08 -12.41
C ALA A 127 3.04 -19.49 -12.20
N GLU A 128 2.77 -20.34 -11.20
CA GLU A 128 1.39 -20.69 -10.80
C GLU A 128 0.54 -19.49 -10.34
N TYR A 129 1.18 -18.40 -9.94
CA TYR A 129 0.50 -17.15 -9.59
C TYR A 129 0.12 -16.29 -10.80
N ASP A 130 0.55 -16.63 -12.02
CA ASP A 130 0.33 -15.80 -13.22
C ASP A 130 -1.15 -15.42 -13.44
N PRO A 131 -2.13 -16.34 -13.30
CA PRO A 131 -3.54 -15.99 -13.42
C PRO A 131 -4.03 -15.04 -12.32
N GLN A 132 -3.38 -15.04 -11.15
CA GLN A 132 -3.80 -14.25 -9.99
C GLN A 132 -3.30 -12.79 -10.06
N PHE A 133 -2.25 -12.50 -10.83
CA PHE A 133 -1.69 -11.15 -10.94
C PHE A 133 -2.74 -10.09 -11.28
N VAL A 134 -3.62 -10.37 -12.26
CA VAL A 134 -4.64 -9.42 -12.72
C VAL A 134 -5.81 -9.25 -11.73
N HIS A 135 -5.95 -10.17 -10.77
CA HIS A 135 -6.96 -10.10 -9.72
C HIS A 135 -6.43 -9.47 -8.43
N LEU A 136 -5.13 -9.60 -8.19
CA LEU A 136 -4.49 -9.20 -6.93
C LEU A 136 -3.68 -7.90 -7.05
N THR A 137 -3.36 -7.48 -8.27
CA THR A 137 -2.48 -6.34 -8.53
C THR A 137 -2.95 -5.55 -9.75
N ARG A 138 -2.34 -4.40 -9.98
CA ARG A 138 -2.61 -3.48 -11.09
C ARG A 138 -2.30 -4.01 -12.49
N ALA A 139 -1.49 -5.07 -12.60
CA ALA A 139 -0.96 -5.51 -13.89
C ALA A 139 -0.66 -7.02 -13.91
N SER A 140 -0.54 -7.58 -15.11
CA SER A 140 0.02 -8.93 -15.30
C SER A 140 1.49 -8.97 -14.91
N ARG A 141 2.08 -10.17 -14.78
CA ARG A 141 3.53 -10.33 -14.56
C ARG A 141 4.36 -9.54 -15.57
N GLY A 142 4.00 -9.63 -16.86
CA GLY A 142 4.66 -8.87 -17.93
C GLY A 142 4.50 -7.36 -17.73
N GLY A 143 3.29 -6.89 -17.41
CA GLY A 143 3.05 -5.48 -17.13
C GLY A 143 3.84 -4.95 -15.92
N TRP A 144 4.05 -5.78 -14.90
CA TRP A 144 4.95 -5.46 -13.78
C TRP A 144 6.41 -5.35 -14.19
N SER A 145 6.89 -6.27 -15.04
CA SER A 145 8.24 -6.21 -15.59
C SER A 145 8.47 -4.91 -16.35
N ASP A 146 7.51 -4.53 -17.20
CA ASP A 146 7.57 -3.28 -17.97
C ASP A 146 7.51 -2.05 -17.07
N LEU A 147 6.60 -2.04 -16.09
CA LEU A 147 6.43 -0.95 -15.14
C LEU A 147 7.71 -0.70 -14.33
N LEU A 148 8.26 -1.73 -13.69
CA LEU A 148 9.47 -1.61 -12.88
C LEU A 148 10.67 -1.17 -13.73
N GLY A 149 10.81 -1.75 -14.92
CA GLY A 149 11.84 -1.36 -15.89
C GLY A 149 11.71 0.09 -16.35
N SER A 150 10.48 0.64 -16.43
CA SER A 150 10.24 2.05 -16.77
C SER A 150 10.60 2.98 -15.61
N LEU A 151 10.21 2.64 -14.38
CA LEU A 151 10.45 3.47 -13.19
C LEU A 151 11.94 3.60 -12.87
N ARG A 152 12.77 2.61 -13.21
CA ARG A 152 14.22 2.68 -13.03
C ARG A 152 14.92 3.64 -13.99
N LYS A 153 14.32 3.93 -15.15
CA LYS A 153 14.92 4.75 -16.20
C LYS A 153 14.68 6.26 -16.02
N TRP A 154 13.78 6.64 -15.12
CA TRP A 154 13.48 8.05 -14.88
C TRP A 154 14.50 8.61 -13.88
N ASP A 155 15.50 9.29 -14.44
CA ASP A 155 16.46 10.21 -13.83
C ASP A 155 16.44 11.52 -14.62
#